data_AF-A0A4Q2V653-F1
#
_entry.id   AF-A0A4Q2V653-F1
#
_cell.length_a   1.000
_cell.length_b   1.000
_cell.length_c   1.000
_cell.angle_alpha   90.00
_cell.angle_beta   90.00
_cell.angle_gamma   90.00
#
_symmetry.space_group_name_H-M   'P 1'
#
loop_
_entity.id
_entity.type
_entity.pdbx_description
1 polymer ?
#
loop_
_entity_poly.entity_id
_entity_poly.type
_entity_poly.pdbx_seq_one_letter_code
_entity_poly.pdbx_strand_id
1 'polypeptide(L)'
;MDPTTPQQKRKTTHDAIDVDGLGDPGSTPRPGKAASAGPGSTASSLMRDAPSLMSQSDASQKSGRSSPVKTFPITGMDGHIIYYKPLDPNDHDFPPKLEDLLYDINKINGQIGIIPESLKPEIERPEQPDRTLKWLHQHAYASDEKFGLASGSPTTTAQYLSRVGNLVRFAKRAHELGFDEISWNNEVHTPTLQFAFCGDQWPDNALIDSLSCMNASPKVAHHKFPIPLSRVDYTLFINHTVDKDNRVPEAMHKLSAALGGSVNHTTYSPLSNFPLALSIETKRYGGDQRKADVQTAAWHASQWTFLQSLAGDKISELPFLPGIIVHAHEWKFVATTQKGKETVLWSSYPFGNAITTVGVFQIIAGLHRLKRWSAEVYWPWYKKYVLKLGDTTG
;
A
#
# COMPACT_ATOMS: atom_id res chain seq x y z
N MET A 1 -11.01 -58.88 60.00
CA MET A 1 -10.33 -58.27 58.84
C MET A 1 -10.89 -58.93 57.59
N ASP A 2 -10.89 -58.23 56.46
CA ASP A 2 -11.87 -58.41 55.37
C ASP A 2 -13.33 -58.11 55.81
N PRO A 3 -14.30 -57.82 54.89
CA PRO A 3 -14.30 -58.21 53.46
C PRO A 3 -14.83 -57.23 52.38
N THR A 4 -14.50 -57.58 51.12
CA THR A 4 -15.29 -57.50 49.86
C THR A 4 -15.78 -56.18 49.20
N THR A 5 -15.50 -56.07 47.90
CA THR A 5 -16.15 -55.25 46.85
C THR A 5 -17.50 -55.87 46.39
N PRO A 6 -18.38 -55.16 45.61
CA PRO A 6 -18.41 -55.44 44.15
C PRO A 6 -18.89 -54.32 43.16
N GLN A 7 -18.25 -54.32 41.98
CA GLN A 7 -18.79 -54.10 40.61
C GLN A 7 -19.32 -52.74 40.07
N GLN A 8 -19.26 -52.63 38.73
CA GLN A 8 -19.62 -51.49 37.86
C GLN A 8 -20.82 -51.80 36.95
N LYS A 9 -21.36 -50.79 36.24
CA LYS A 9 -22.04 -50.98 34.94
C LYS A 9 -21.79 -49.83 33.93
N ARG A 10 -21.50 -50.18 32.67
CA ARG A 10 -21.71 -49.39 31.42
C ARG A 10 -23.22 -49.45 31.05
N LYS A 11 -23.83 -48.84 30.01
CA LYS A 11 -23.52 -48.16 28.71
C LYS A 11 -24.79 -47.26 28.39
N THR A 12 -25.01 -46.39 27.38
CA THR A 12 -24.46 -46.07 26.03
C THR A 12 -24.83 -44.61 25.62
N THR A 13 -24.38 -44.17 24.44
CA THR A 13 -24.75 -42.95 23.68
C THR A 13 -26.00 -43.09 22.81
N HIS A 14 -26.62 -41.96 22.41
CA HIS A 14 -27.18 -41.57 21.08
C HIS A 14 -27.93 -40.21 21.27
N ASP A 15 -27.76 -39.17 20.43
CA ASP A 15 -28.38 -38.86 19.11
C ASP A 15 -29.93 -38.67 19.16
N ALA A 16 -30.59 -37.69 18.50
CA ALA A 16 -30.14 -36.50 17.75
C ALA A 16 -31.34 -35.53 17.42
N ILE A 17 -31.04 -34.30 16.94
CA ILE A 17 -31.82 -33.36 16.08
C ILE A 17 -33.27 -32.92 16.47
N ASP A 18 -33.47 -31.61 16.61
CA ASP A 18 -34.48 -30.72 15.96
C ASP A 18 -34.14 -29.25 16.39
N VAL A 19 -34.14 -28.14 15.63
CA VAL A 19 -34.80 -27.62 14.41
C VAL A 19 -35.95 -26.63 14.70
N ASP A 20 -35.85 -25.43 14.10
CA ASP A 20 -36.79 -24.29 14.01
C ASP A 20 -37.23 -23.49 15.26
N GLY A 21 -37.57 -22.20 15.04
CA GLY A 21 -38.33 -21.36 16.00
C GLY A 21 -37.89 -19.89 16.16
N LEU A 22 -38.41 -18.98 15.31
CA LEU A 22 -38.26 -17.51 15.49
C LEU A 22 -39.24 -16.95 16.55
N GLY A 23 -38.82 -15.97 17.36
CA GLY A 23 -39.71 -15.21 18.24
C GLY A 23 -39.00 -14.14 19.08
N ASP A 24 -39.51 -12.89 19.04
CA ASP A 24 -38.94 -11.70 19.72
C ASP A 24 -39.79 -11.33 21.00
N PRO A 25 -39.66 -10.19 21.71
CA PRO A 25 -39.22 -10.27 23.10
C PRO A 25 -40.13 -9.59 24.16
N GLY A 26 -39.85 -9.90 25.43
CA GLY A 26 -39.99 -8.94 26.54
C GLY A 26 -41.29 -8.98 27.36
N SER A 27 -41.15 -9.29 28.67
CA SER A 27 -41.99 -8.75 29.75
C SER A 27 -41.38 -9.08 31.13
N THR A 28 -41.11 -8.06 31.95
CA THR A 28 -40.62 -8.19 33.34
C THR A 28 -41.71 -7.88 34.37
N PRO A 29 -41.97 -8.75 35.37
CA PRO A 29 -42.81 -8.42 36.52
C PRO A 29 -42.10 -7.56 37.58
N ARG A 30 -42.88 -6.93 38.47
CA ARG A 30 -42.44 -5.96 39.51
C ARG A 30 -42.38 -6.58 40.94
N PRO A 31 -41.77 -5.90 41.93
CA PRO A 31 -41.52 -6.43 43.28
C PRO A 31 -42.66 -6.17 44.29
N GLY A 32 -42.62 -6.87 45.43
CA GLY A 32 -43.51 -6.68 46.57
C GLY A 32 -43.12 -5.55 47.55
N LYS A 33 -44.06 -5.16 48.43
CA LYS A 33 -43.93 -4.11 49.46
C LYS A 33 -44.59 -4.52 50.78
N ALA A 34 -43.95 -4.22 51.91
CA ALA A 34 -44.53 -4.01 53.26
C ALA A 34 -43.40 -3.53 54.20
N ALA A 35 -43.59 -2.75 55.27
CA ALA A 35 -44.67 -1.84 55.69
C ALA A 35 -44.04 -0.77 56.63
N SER A 36 -44.81 0.23 57.10
CA SER A 36 -44.25 1.40 57.82
C SER A 36 -45.09 1.89 59.01
N ALA A 37 -44.43 2.26 60.11
CA ALA A 37 -44.97 3.12 61.18
C ALA A 37 -43.83 3.94 61.83
N GLY A 38 -44.13 5.14 62.31
CA GLY A 38 -43.20 6.02 63.05
C GLY A 38 -43.36 5.89 64.58
N PRO A 39 -43.09 6.94 65.41
CA PRO A 39 -42.82 8.35 65.04
C PRO A 39 -41.64 9.02 65.81
N GLY A 40 -41.41 10.31 65.51
CA GLY A 40 -41.10 11.29 66.57
C GLY A 40 -39.67 11.83 66.71
N SER A 41 -39.52 13.13 66.42
CA SER A 41 -38.47 14.06 66.88
C SER A 41 -36.99 13.74 66.59
N THR A 42 -36.44 14.53 65.67
CA THR A 42 -35.03 14.64 65.27
C THR A 42 -34.01 14.61 66.41
N ALA A 43 -33.22 13.54 66.48
CA ALA A 43 -31.93 13.44 67.17
C ALA A 43 -30.91 12.74 66.25
N SER A 44 -29.61 12.82 66.59
CA SER A 44 -28.52 12.67 65.62
C SER A 44 -27.80 11.31 65.59
N SER A 45 -27.00 11.12 64.53
CA SER A 45 -25.98 10.06 64.33
C SER A 45 -26.44 8.63 64.09
N LEU A 46 -26.29 8.17 62.84
CA LEU A 46 -25.34 7.08 62.50
C LEU A 46 -25.00 7.08 61.00
N MET A 47 -23.73 6.81 60.66
CA MET A 47 -23.18 6.54 59.31
C MET A 47 -23.66 7.47 58.17
N ARG A 48 -23.13 8.70 58.10
CA ARG A 48 -21.86 9.10 57.44
C ARG A 48 -21.95 9.22 55.92
N ASP A 49 -21.84 10.48 55.48
CA ASP A 49 -20.94 10.94 54.42
C ASP A 49 -20.99 10.21 53.08
N ALA A 50 -21.74 10.78 52.13
CA ALA A 50 -21.45 10.64 50.70
C ALA A 50 -20.34 11.65 50.34
N PRO A 51 -19.07 11.23 50.14
CA PRO A 51 -17.96 12.16 49.97
C PRO A 51 -17.69 12.43 48.49
N SER A 52 -17.48 13.68 48.12
CA SER A 52 -16.89 14.03 46.83
C SER A 52 -15.40 13.67 46.82
N LEU A 53 -15.07 12.46 46.35
CA LEU A 53 -13.72 12.02 46.01
C LEU A 53 -13.72 11.64 44.52
N MET A 54 -13.10 12.45 43.65
CA MET A 54 -11.65 12.51 43.42
C MET A 54 -11.05 11.19 42.90
N SER A 55 -10.80 11.18 41.58
CA SER A 55 -9.59 10.66 40.93
C SER A 55 -8.83 9.54 41.66
N GLN A 56 -9.38 8.32 41.63
CA GLN A 56 -8.57 7.14 41.36
C GLN A 56 -8.95 6.68 39.96
N SER A 57 -8.18 7.06 38.94
CA SER A 57 -6.98 6.30 38.56
C SER A 57 -7.30 4.84 38.29
N ASP A 58 -8.26 4.61 37.37
CA ASP A 58 -8.10 3.50 36.43
C ASP A 58 -6.71 3.62 35.81
N ALA A 59 -5.78 2.85 36.36
CA ALA A 59 -4.50 2.56 35.75
C ALA A 59 -4.72 1.64 34.55
N SER A 60 -5.52 2.13 33.59
CA SER A 60 -5.50 1.68 32.21
C SER A 60 -4.02 1.56 31.85
N GLN A 61 -3.57 0.32 31.61
CA GLN A 61 -2.18 0.11 31.27
C GLN A 61 -1.95 0.83 29.96
N LYS A 62 -1.28 1.99 30.03
CA LYS A 62 -0.58 2.58 28.90
C LYS A 62 0.37 1.49 28.41
N SER A 63 -0.08 0.74 27.42
CA SER A 63 0.72 -0.17 26.62
C SER A 63 1.67 0.70 25.80
N GLY A 64 2.69 1.22 26.49
CA GLY A 64 3.83 1.98 25.99
C GLY A 64 4.74 1.11 25.12
N ARG A 65 4.12 0.42 24.17
CA ARG A 65 4.69 -0.32 23.06
C ARG A 65 4.24 0.33 21.76
N SER A 66 4.51 1.63 21.67
CA SER A 66 5.23 2.10 20.49
C SER A 66 6.52 1.27 20.41
N SER A 67 6.46 0.12 19.73
CA SER A 67 7.66 -0.65 19.40
C SER A 67 8.68 0.33 18.82
N PRO A 68 9.92 0.38 19.32
CA PRO A 68 10.93 1.28 18.79
C PRO A 68 11.02 1.08 17.28
N VAL A 69 10.71 2.14 16.52
CA VAL A 69 10.85 2.13 15.06
C VAL A 69 12.33 1.89 14.81
N LYS A 70 12.68 0.68 14.32
CA LYS A 70 14.07 0.25 14.30
C LYS A 70 14.88 1.23 13.47
N THR A 71 15.82 1.90 14.13
CA THR A 71 16.76 2.79 13.49
C THR A 71 17.63 1.97 12.53
N PHE A 72 17.76 2.46 11.29
CA PHE A 72 18.71 1.89 10.34
C PHE A 72 20.15 2.02 10.90
N PRO A 73 21.03 1.04 10.64
CA PRO A 73 20.79 -0.18 9.88
C PRO A 73 19.96 -1.23 10.66
N ILE A 74 19.05 -1.91 9.96
CA ILE A 74 18.24 -3.00 10.53
C ILE A 74 18.91 -4.33 10.21
N THR A 75 19.60 -4.90 11.21
CA THR A 75 20.17 -6.25 11.10
C THR A 75 19.07 -7.31 11.11
N GLY A 76 19.15 -8.24 10.15
CA GLY A 76 18.30 -9.40 9.98
C GLY A 76 19.01 -10.73 10.28
N MET A 77 18.32 -11.81 9.96
CA MET A 77 18.80 -13.19 10.03
C MET A 77 19.72 -13.51 8.83
N ASP A 78 20.49 -14.58 8.92
CA ASP A 78 21.39 -15.09 7.86
C ASP A 78 22.41 -14.07 7.30
N GLY A 79 22.66 -12.96 8.01
CA GLY A 79 23.52 -11.86 7.55
C GLY A 79 22.85 -10.85 6.63
N HIS A 80 21.52 -10.77 6.59
CA HIS A 80 20.81 -9.69 5.89
C HIS A 80 20.85 -8.39 6.67
N ILE A 81 20.96 -7.25 6.00
CA ILE A 81 20.96 -5.91 6.61
C ILE A 81 20.17 -4.96 5.72
N ILE A 82 19.35 -4.08 6.32
CA ILE A 82 18.74 -2.95 5.62
C ILE A 82 19.41 -1.64 6.06
N TYR A 83 20.00 -0.93 5.12
CA TYR A 83 20.53 0.43 5.29
C TYR A 83 19.52 1.48 4.83
N TYR A 84 19.72 2.72 5.25
CA TYR A 84 19.03 3.90 4.75
C TYR A 84 20.08 4.89 4.24
N LYS A 85 19.83 5.49 3.07
CA LYS A 85 20.52 6.66 2.56
C LYS A 85 19.48 7.69 2.09
N PRO A 86 19.80 9.01 2.15
CA PRO A 86 19.06 10.01 1.40
C PRO A 86 19.01 9.63 -0.09
N LEU A 87 17.95 10.03 -0.80
CA LEU A 87 17.85 9.86 -2.24
C LEU A 87 18.66 10.97 -2.97
N ASP A 88 19.99 10.91 -2.78
CA ASP A 88 20.97 11.89 -3.27
C ASP A 88 21.85 11.26 -4.37
N PRO A 89 21.80 11.76 -5.63
CA PRO A 89 22.61 11.23 -6.72
C PRO A 89 24.12 11.53 -6.60
N ASN A 90 24.54 12.35 -5.63
CA ASN A 90 25.96 12.62 -5.35
C ASN A 90 26.60 11.58 -4.40
N ASP A 91 25.83 10.63 -3.87
CA ASP A 91 26.38 9.53 -3.07
C ASP A 91 27.18 8.56 -3.95
N HIS A 92 28.39 8.20 -3.50
CA HIS A 92 29.31 7.32 -4.23
C HIS A 92 28.71 5.96 -4.64
N ASP A 93 27.76 5.43 -3.87
CA ASP A 93 27.16 4.12 -4.11
C ASP A 93 25.82 4.24 -4.88
N PHE A 94 25.47 5.42 -5.39
CA PHE A 94 24.22 5.65 -6.10
C PHE A 94 24.21 4.91 -7.46
N PRO A 95 23.16 4.13 -7.79
CA PRO A 95 23.15 3.36 -9.05
C PRO A 95 22.90 4.26 -10.27
N PRO A 96 23.70 4.19 -11.34
CA PRO A 96 23.49 5.00 -12.55
C PRO A 96 22.10 4.82 -13.19
N LYS A 97 21.57 3.60 -13.24
CA LYS A 97 20.20 3.35 -13.74
C LYS A 97 19.10 3.96 -12.85
N LEU A 98 19.38 4.24 -11.58
CA LEU A 98 18.46 4.96 -10.68
C LEU A 98 18.57 6.47 -10.93
N GLU A 99 19.73 6.98 -11.33
CA GLU A 99 19.94 8.37 -11.74
C GLU A 99 19.09 8.72 -12.97
N ASP A 100 19.05 7.86 -13.99
CA ASP A 100 18.18 8.02 -15.17
C ASP A 100 16.70 8.26 -14.78
N LEU A 101 16.17 7.44 -13.87
CA LEU A 101 14.80 7.55 -13.40
C LEU A 101 14.61 8.77 -12.49
N LEU A 102 15.55 9.05 -11.59
CA LEU A 102 15.52 10.24 -10.72
C LEU A 102 15.55 11.53 -11.54
N TYR A 103 16.32 11.58 -12.62
CA TYR A 103 16.39 12.73 -13.52
C TYR A 103 15.06 12.99 -14.22
N ASP A 104 14.33 11.94 -14.63
CA ASP A 104 12.97 12.07 -15.14
C ASP A 104 11.96 12.49 -14.06
N ILE A 105 12.08 11.97 -12.83
CA ILE A 105 11.26 12.39 -11.69
C ILE A 105 11.54 13.86 -11.31
N ASN A 106 12.79 14.32 -11.40
CA ASN A 106 13.17 15.71 -11.21
C ASN A 106 12.61 16.64 -12.31
N LYS A 107 12.61 16.20 -13.59
CA LYS A 107 11.91 16.93 -14.67
C LYS A 107 10.42 17.11 -14.35
N ILE A 108 9.77 16.05 -13.86
CA ILE A 108 8.35 16.07 -13.46
C ILE A 108 8.13 17.03 -12.28
N ASN A 109 8.98 16.98 -11.25
CA ASN A 109 8.95 17.93 -10.13
C ASN A 109 9.19 19.38 -10.59
N GLY A 110 10.06 19.58 -11.59
CA GLY A 110 10.31 20.84 -12.30
C GLY A 110 9.26 21.21 -13.37
N GLN A 111 8.10 20.52 -13.39
CA GLN A 111 6.98 20.78 -14.30
C GLN A 111 7.29 20.62 -15.80
N ILE A 112 8.25 19.78 -16.19
CA ILE A 112 8.61 19.52 -17.59
C ILE A 112 7.88 18.28 -18.11
N GLY A 113 7.09 18.44 -19.19
CA GLY A 113 6.39 17.36 -19.87
C GLY A 113 5.29 16.65 -19.06
N ILE A 114 4.69 17.35 -18.10
CA ILE A 114 3.71 16.84 -17.15
C ILE A 114 2.25 16.90 -17.62
N ILE A 115 1.99 17.45 -18.81
CA ILE A 115 0.65 17.65 -19.37
C ILE A 115 0.62 17.20 -20.84
N PRO A 116 -0.39 16.43 -21.29
CA PRO A 116 -0.56 16.11 -22.70
C PRO A 116 -0.96 17.34 -23.53
N GLU A 117 -0.37 17.49 -24.69
CA GLU A 117 -0.52 18.65 -25.58
C GLU A 117 -1.98 18.87 -26.05
N SER A 118 -2.78 17.80 -26.17
CA SER A 118 -4.23 17.91 -26.43
C SER A 118 -5.04 18.67 -25.37
N LEU A 119 -4.50 18.87 -24.16
CA LEU A 119 -5.14 19.67 -23.12
C LEU A 119 -4.82 21.17 -23.23
N LYS A 120 -3.77 21.53 -23.97
CA LYS A 120 -3.23 22.89 -24.06
C LYS A 120 -4.28 23.96 -24.44
N PRO A 121 -5.17 23.77 -25.44
CA PRO A 121 -6.15 24.80 -25.81
C PRO A 121 -7.14 25.15 -24.69
N GLU A 122 -7.54 24.16 -23.87
CA GLU A 122 -8.44 24.36 -22.73
C GLU A 122 -7.70 24.85 -21.47
N ILE A 123 -6.39 24.57 -21.37
CA ILE A 123 -5.54 25.07 -20.29
C ILE A 123 -5.21 26.55 -20.50
N GLU A 124 -4.76 26.93 -21.70
CA GLU A 124 -4.29 28.30 -22.04
C GLU A 124 -5.44 29.29 -22.36
N ARG A 125 -6.70 28.86 -22.32
CA ARG A 125 -7.87 29.72 -22.64
C ARG A 125 -7.99 30.95 -21.71
N PRO A 126 -8.48 32.11 -22.19
CA PRO A 126 -8.50 33.35 -21.39
C PRO A 126 -9.21 33.23 -20.03
N GLU A 127 -10.37 32.56 -20.03
CA GLU A 127 -11.27 32.41 -18.89
C GLU A 127 -10.82 31.31 -17.91
N GLN A 128 -9.63 30.73 -18.08
CA GLN A 128 -9.08 29.69 -17.21
C GLN A 128 -9.15 30.12 -15.72
N PRO A 129 -9.97 29.45 -14.88
CA PRO A 129 -10.15 29.83 -13.47
C PRO A 129 -9.00 29.37 -12.58
N ASP A 130 -8.26 28.32 -12.94
CA ASP A 130 -7.17 27.80 -12.13
C ASP A 130 -5.91 28.66 -12.29
N ARG A 131 -5.47 29.27 -11.19
CA ARG A 131 -4.26 30.12 -11.16
C ARG A 131 -2.98 29.32 -11.31
N THR A 132 -2.94 28.06 -10.88
CA THR A 132 -1.76 27.20 -11.00
C THR A 132 -1.50 26.82 -12.46
N LEU A 133 -2.56 26.57 -13.24
CA LEU A 133 -2.47 26.36 -14.68
C LEU A 133 -1.94 27.59 -15.43
N LYS A 134 -2.24 28.81 -14.95
CA LYS A 134 -1.74 30.08 -15.52
C LYS A 134 -0.26 30.35 -15.27
N TRP A 135 0.43 29.51 -14.49
CA TRP A 135 1.87 29.63 -14.23
C TRP A 135 2.72 28.63 -15.04
N LEU A 136 2.08 27.77 -15.84
CA LEU A 136 2.76 26.78 -16.66
C LEU A 136 3.55 27.45 -17.80
N HIS A 137 4.77 26.96 -18.02
CA HIS A 137 5.59 27.32 -19.17
C HIS A 137 5.39 26.33 -20.32
N GLN A 138 5.80 26.71 -21.53
CA GLN A 138 5.66 25.86 -22.73
C GLN A 138 6.34 24.48 -22.61
N HIS A 139 7.35 24.33 -21.75
CA HIS A 139 8.00 23.04 -21.48
C HIS A 139 7.15 22.06 -20.65
N ALA A 140 6.01 22.48 -20.10
CA ALA A 140 5.11 21.61 -19.34
C ALA A 140 4.30 20.66 -20.23
N TYR A 141 4.15 20.99 -21.51
CA TYR A 141 3.46 20.15 -22.48
C TYR A 141 4.40 19.08 -23.05
N ALA A 142 3.85 17.89 -23.26
CA ALA A 142 4.46 16.82 -24.04
C ALA A 142 3.41 16.24 -24.99
N SER A 143 3.85 15.65 -26.12
CA SER A 143 2.93 14.92 -26.98
C SER A 143 2.20 13.83 -26.21
N ASP A 144 0.93 13.61 -26.53
CA ASP A 144 0.02 12.71 -25.83
C ASP A 144 0.60 11.29 -25.64
N GLU A 145 1.25 10.75 -26.68
CA GLU A 145 1.99 9.47 -26.64
C GLU A 145 3.13 9.48 -25.61
N LYS A 146 3.95 10.54 -25.58
CA LYS A 146 5.09 10.69 -24.66
C LYS A 146 4.63 10.88 -23.21
N PHE A 147 3.48 11.55 -23.01
CA PHE A 147 2.82 11.63 -21.71
C PHE A 147 2.25 10.27 -21.29
N GLY A 148 1.75 9.47 -22.24
CA GLY A 148 1.25 8.11 -22.03
C GLY A 148 -0.26 7.93 -22.26
N LEU A 149 -0.91 8.85 -22.98
CA LEU A 149 -2.30 8.63 -23.43
C LEU A 149 -2.34 7.64 -24.59
N ALA A 150 -3.37 6.79 -24.62
CA ALA A 150 -3.62 5.88 -25.73
C ALA A 150 -4.33 6.60 -26.88
N SER A 151 -3.83 6.43 -28.11
CA SER A 151 -4.47 6.91 -29.33
C SER A 151 -5.91 6.39 -29.44
N GLY A 152 -6.88 7.31 -29.58
CA GLY A 152 -8.29 6.95 -29.63
C GLY A 152 -8.97 6.75 -28.26
N SER A 153 -8.40 7.30 -27.17
CA SER A 153 -9.14 7.45 -25.90
C SER A 153 -10.50 8.14 -26.14
N PRO A 154 -11.60 7.64 -25.52
CA PRO A 154 -12.92 8.27 -25.59
C PRO A 154 -13.08 9.47 -24.64
N THR A 155 -12.11 9.73 -23.76
CA THR A 155 -12.15 10.87 -22.83
C THR A 155 -11.73 12.14 -23.55
N THR A 156 -12.66 13.08 -23.66
CA THR A 156 -12.38 14.43 -24.15
C THR A 156 -11.47 15.21 -23.19
N THR A 157 -10.73 16.18 -23.71
CA THR A 157 -9.94 17.15 -22.92
C THR A 157 -10.70 17.72 -21.71
N ALA A 158 -11.97 18.09 -21.90
CA ALA A 158 -12.82 18.63 -20.84
C ALA A 158 -13.14 17.59 -19.74
N GLN A 159 -13.37 16.32 -20.11
CA GLN A 159 -13.55 15.22 -19.15
C GLN A 159 -12.23 14.92 -18.41
N TYR A 160 -11.08 14.94 -19.08
CA TYR A 160 -9.77 14.76 -18.46
C TYR A 160 -9.50 15.83 -17.39
N LEU A 161 -9.66 17.10 -17.74
CA LEU A 161 -9.51 18.24 -16.82
C LEU A 161 -10.53 18.19 -15.67
N SER A 162 -11.75 17.71 -15.92
CA SER A 162 -12.75 17.48 -14.87
C SER A 162 -12.34 16.38 -13.87
N ARG A 163 -11.75 15.27 -14.35
CA ARG A 163 -11.17 14.21 -13.48
C ARG A 163 -10.03 14.76 -12.62
N VAL A 164 -9.06 15.46 -13.21
CA VAL A 164 -7.96 16.12 -12.46
C VAL A 164 -8.54 17.06 -11.39
N GLY A 165 -9.49 17.92 -11.76
CA GLY A 165 -10.15 18.85 -10.84
C GLY A 165 -10.94 18.16 -9.73
N ASN A 166 -11.49 16.96 -9.95
CA ASN A 166 -12.15 16.17 -8.91
C ASN A 166 -11.15 15.59 -7.90
N LEU A 167 -10.00 15.07 -8.35
CA LEU A 167 -8.94 14.60 -7.44
C LEU A 167 -8.45 15.73 -6.51
N VAL A 168 -8.29 16.95 -7.04
CA VAL A 168 -7.97 18.15 -6.24
C VAL A 168 -9.05 18.48 -5.21
N ARG A 169 -10.34 18.36 -5.56
CA ARG A 169 -11.46 18.58 -4.64
C ARG A 169 -11.49 17.53 -3.52
N PHE A 170 -11.28 16.25 -3.86
CA PHE A 170 -11.26 15.16 -2.88
C PHE A 170 -10.07 15.29 -1.92
N ALA A 171 -8.87 15.60 -2.41
CA ALA A 171 -7.70 15.82 -1.57
C ALA A 171 -7.85 17.03 -0.62
N LYS A 172 -8.46 18.13 -1.08
CA LYS A 172 -8.77 19.29 -0.22
C LYS A 172 -9.78 18.92 0.86
N ARG A 173 -10.91 18.31 0.48
CA ARG A 173 -11.92 17.83 1.42
C ARG A 173 -11.34 16.85 2.45
N ALA A 174 -10.48 15.93 2.03
CA ALA A 174 -9.82 14.97 2.92
C ALA A 174 -8.87 15.65 3.92
N HIS A 175 -8.19 16.73 3.52
CA HIS A 175 -7.36 17.53 4.41
C HIS A 175 -8.21 18.38 5.38
N GLU A 176 -9.21 19.09 4.87
CA GLU A 176 -10.13 19.95 5.63
C GLU A 176 -10.95 19.18 6.68
N LEU A 177 -11.36 17.95 6.37
CA LEU A 177 -12.11 17.07 7.28
C LEU A 177 -11.20 16.16 8.13
N GLY A 178 -9.88 16.27 8.03
CA GLY A 178 -8.93 15.51 8.86
C GLY A 178 -8.98 13.99 8.65
N PHE A 179 -9.16 13.53 7.41
CA PHE A 179 -9.31 12.11 7.06
C PHE A 179 -8.16 11.24 7.56
N ASP A 180 -8.50 10.00 7.94
CA ASP A 180 -7.55 8.96 8.31
C ASP A 180 -6.96 8.23 7.09
N GLU A 181 -6.02 7.33 7.34
CA GLU A 181 -5.25 6.62 6.31
C GLU A 181 -6.16 5.85 5.34
N ILE A 182 -7.20 5.21 5.86
CA ILE A 182 -8.19 4.43 5.09
C ILE A 182 -9.05 5.37 4.24
N SER A 183 -9.47 6.50 4.81
CA SER A 183 -10.30 7.50 4.11
C SER A 183 -9.52 8.20 2.98
N TRP A 184 -8.24 8.54 3.20
CA TRP A 184 -7.33 9.00 2.13
C TRP A 184 -7.15 7.95 1.02
N ASN A 185 -6.98 6.68 1.41
CA ASN A 185 -6.84 5.58 0.46
C ASN A 185 -8.08 5.39 -0.42
N ASN A 186 -9.28 5.42 0.16
CA ASN A 186 -10.52 5.25 -0.58
C ASN A 186 -10.87 6.47 -1.46
N GLU A 187 -10.78 7.69 -0.91
CA GLU A 187 -11.33 8.90 -1.56
C GLU A 187 -10.32 9.63 -2.46
N VAL A 188 -9.01 9.40 -2.29
CA VAL A 188 -7.95 10.14 -3.01
C VAL A 188 -6.98 9.21 -3.72
N HIS A 189 -6.37 8.24 -3.03
CA HIS A 189 -5.30 7.44 -3.63
C HIS A 189 -5.84 6.45 -4.66
N THR A 190 -6.86 5.64 -4.33
CA THR A 190 -7.45 4.67 -5.26
C THR A 190 -7.96 5.34 -6.55
N PRO A 191 -8.73 6.45 -6.51
CA PRO A 191 -9.14 7.16 -7.73
C PRO A 191 -7.96 7.73 -8.55
N THR A 192 -6.89 8.18 -7.89
CA THR A 192 -5.68 8.68 -8.58
C THR A 192 -4.94 7.56 -9.30
N LEU A 193 -4.78 6.40 -8.65
CA LEU A 193 -4.12 5.22 -9.22
C LEU A 193 -4.93 4.66 -10.40
N GLN A 194 -6.25 4.52 -10.24
CA GLN A 194 -7.16 4.09 -11.32
C GLN A 194 -7.09 5.02 -12.55
N PHE A 195 -7.03 6.35 -12.33
CA PHE A 195 -6.94 7.30 -13.43
C PHE A 195 -5.60 7.24 -14.17
N ALA A 196 -4.49 6.99 -13.47
CA ALA A 196 -3.15 6.88 -14.07
C ALA A 196 -2.84 5.50 -14.68
N PHE A 197 -3.49 4.42 -14.23
CA PHE A 197 -3.19 3.06 -14.69
C PHE A 197 -4.26 2.45 -15.59
N CYS A 198 -5.54 2.52 -15.24
CA CYS A 198 -6.63 2.05 -16.09
C CYS A 198 -7.00 3.11 -17.16
N GLY A 199 -7.02 4.39 -16.77
CA GLY A 199 -7.33 5.51 -17.66
C GLY A 199 -8.79 5.51 -18.12
N ASP A 200 -9.05 5.00 -19.32
CA ASP A 200 -10.39 4.71 -19.88
C ASP A 200 -10.56 3.24 -20.30
N GLN A 201 -9.51 2.44 -20.17
CA GLN A 201 -9.51 1.05 -20.59
C GLN A 201 -10.16 0.20 -19.51
N TRP A 202 -10.85 -0.86 -19.95
CA TRP A 202 -11.26 -1.92 -19.03
C TRP A 202 -10.00 -2.63 -18.49
N PRO A 203 -9.85 -2.85 -17.16
CA PRO A 203 -8.57 -3.21 -16.54
C PRO A 203 -7.84 -4.41 -17.16
N ASP A 204 -8.61 -5.42 -17.59
CA ASP A 204 -8.11 -6.72 -18.06
C ASP A 204 -7.15 -6.65 -19.26
N ASN A 205 -7.14 -5.53 -20.00
CA ASN A 205 -6.31 -5.34 -21.20
C ASN A 205 -4.95 -4.65 -20.97
N ALA A 206 -4.69 -4.11 -19.77
CA ALA A 206 -3.45 -3.40 -19.48
C ALA A 206 -2.34 -4.36 -19.00
N LEU A 207 -1.13 -4.28 -19.60
CA LEU A 207 0.05 -5.05 -19.17
C LEU A 207 0.53 -4.68 -17.75
N ILE A 208 0.33 -3.42 -17.36
CA ILE A 208 0.68 -2.87 -16.04
C ILE A 208 -0.57 -2.20 -15.48
N ASP A 209 -1.06 -2.67 -14.34
CA ASP A 209 -2.10 -2.02 -13.56
C ASP A 209 -1.78 -2.12 -12.05
N SER A 210 -2.61 -1.51 -11.20
CA SER A 210 -2.44 -1.42 -9.76
C SER A 210 -3.52 -2.16 -8.98
N LEU A 211 -3.17 -2.69 -7.81
CA LEU A 211 -4.13 -3.30 -6.90
C LEU A 211 -3.87 -2.85 -5.45
N SER A 212 -4.95 -2.66 -4.68
CA SER A 212 -4.86 -2.55 -3.22
C SER A 212 -4.41 -3.88 -2.60
N CYS A 213 -3.50 -3.80 -1.65
CA CYS A 213 -2.90 -4.94 -0.96
C CYS A 213 -2.63 -4.66 0.53
N MET A 214 -3.38 -3.74 1.16
CA MET A 214 -3.28 -3.32 2.58
C MET A 214 -3.27 -4.47 3.61
N ASN A 215 -3.80 -5.65 3.24
CA ASN A 215 -3.81 -6.85 4.08
C ASN A 215 -2.79 -7.93 3.66
N ALA A 216 -2.07 -7.73 2.56
CA ALA A 216 -0.98 -8.59 2.12
C ALA A 216 0.19 -8.54 3.12
N SER A 217 0.90 -9.63 3.28
CA SER A 217 2.14 -9.69 4.04
C SER A 217 3.16 -10.53 3.26
N PRO A 218 4.47 -10.31 3.43
CA PRO A 218 5.48 -11.19 2.84
C PRO A 218 5.34 -12.63 3.35
N LYS A 219 5.62 -13.61 2.48
CA LYS A 219 5.80 -15.01 2.87
C LYS A 219 6.97 -15.10 3.85
N VAL A 220 6.78 -15.76 4.99
CA VAL A 220 7.76 -15.85 6.09
C VAL A 220 9.14 -16.34 5.62
N ALA A 221 9.20 -17.22 4.61
CA ALA A 221 10.45 -17.72 4.01
C ALA A 221 11.39 -16.62 3.47
N HIS A 222 10.83 -15.48 3.04
CA HIS A 222 11.59 -14.35 2.48
C HIS A 222 11.72 -13.16 3.46
N HIS A 223 10.93 -13.13 4.54
CA HIS A 223 11.01 -12.08 5.55
C HIS A 223 12.15 -12.34 6.53
N LYS A 224 13.33 -11.78 6.23
CA LYS A 224 14.57 -12.05 6.98
C LYS A 224 14.80 -11.17 8.20
N PHE A 225 13.85 -10.34 8.63
CA PHE A 225 14.10 -9.27 9.60
C PHE A 225 13.28 -9.43 10.90
N PRO A 226 13.88 -9.24 12.10
CA PRO A 226 13.18 -9.34 13.38
C PRO A 226 12.35 -8.08 13.69
N ILE A 227 11.43 -7.75 12.78
CA ILE A 227 10.39 -6.72 12.83
C ILE A 227 9.07 -7.36 12.39
N PRO A 228 7.89 -6.78 12.71
CA PRO A 228 6.62 -7.26 12.19
C PRO A 228 6.63 -7.36 10.67
N LEU A 229 5.82 -8.26 10.11
CA LEU A 229 5.63 -8.37 8.67
C LEU A 229 5.12 -7.04 8.11
N SER A 230 6.01 -6.31 7.44
CA SER A 230 5.72 -5.05 6.78
C SER A 230 4.72 -5.27 5.66
N ARG A 231 3.74 -4.39 5.55
CA ARG A 231 2.79 -4.33 4.43
C ARG A 231 3.08 -3.10 3.59
N VAL A 232 2.43 -3.02 2.45
CA VAL A 232 2.25 -1.81 1.64
C VAL A 232 0.79 -1.74 1.22
N ASP A 233 0.26 -0.54 0.98
CA ASP A 233 -1.17 -0.35 0.72
C ASP A 233 -1.57 -0.70 -0.72
N TYR A 234 -0.67 -0.46 -1.69
CA TYR A 234 -0.87 -0.81 -3.09
C TYR A 234 0.40 -1.34 -3.75
N THR A 235 0.23 -2.02 -4.88
CA THR A 235 1.33 -2.45 -5.74
C THR A 235 0.93 -2.38 -7.22
N LEU A 236 1.89 -2.15 -8.11
CA LEU A 236 1.70 -2.38 -9.54
C LEU A 236 2.11 -3.81 -9.86
N PHE A 237 1.27 -4.49 -10.62
CA PHE A 237 1.46 -5.87 -11.01
C PHE A 237 1.59 -6.00 -12.54
N ILE A 238 2.28 -7.04 -12.99
CA ILE A 238 2.39 -7.37 -14.41
C ILE A 238 1.26 -8.33 -14.79
N ASN A 239 0.31 -7.88 -15.60
CA ASN A 239 -0.67 -8.73 -16.25
C ASN A 239 -0.02 -9.45 -17.44
N HIS A 240 0.66 -10.57 -17.16
CA HIS A 240 1.35 -11.38 -18.16
C HIS A 240 0.41 -11.97 -19.24
N THR A 241 -0.91 -12.00 -19.02
CA THR A 241 -1.88 -12.58 -19.96
C THR A 241 -2.03 -11.79 -21.26
N VAL A 242 -1.63 -10.51 -21.25
CA VAL A 242 -1.64 -9.62 -22.43
C VAL A 242 -0.24 -9.35 -23.01
N ASP A 243 0.76 -10.17 -22.64
CA ASP A 243 2.06 -10.13 -23.32
C ASP A 243 1.96 -10.67 -24.76
N LYS A 244 2.78 -10.13 -25.65
CA LYS A 244 2.83 -10.49 -27.08
C LYS A 244 3.72 -11.71 -27.35
N ASP A 245 4.57 -12.09 -26.41
CA ASP A 245 5.41 -13.28 -26.46
C ASP A 245 4.59 -14.51 -26.02
N ASN A 246 4.20 -15.33 -27.00
CA ASN A 246 3.35 -16.52 -26.80
C ASN A 246 3.98 -17.61 -25.91
N ARG A 247 5.26 -17.49 -25.53
CA ARG A 247 5.94 -18.38 -24.58
C ARG A 247 5.62 -18.03 -23.12
N VAL A 248 5.17 -16.79 -22.85
CA VAL A 248 4.92 -16.28 -21.50
C VAL A 248 3.88 -17.10 -20.72
N PRO A 249 2.69 -17.45 -21.25
CA PRO A 249 1.69 -18.21 -20.49
C PRO A 249 2.20 -19.57 -20.00
N GLU A 250 2.95 -20.29 -20.84
CA GLU A 250 3.52 -21.59 -20.48
C GLU A 250 4.64 -21.45 -19.44
N ALA A 251 5.51 -20.44 -19.58
CA ALA A 251 6.58 -20.17 -18.62
C ALA A 251 6.03 -19.72 -17.26
N MET A 252 5.00 -18.87 -17.25
CA MET A 252 4.30 -18.45 -16.03
C MET A 252 3.58 -19.62 -15.35
N HIS A 253 2.96 -20.52 -16.11
CA HIS A 253 2.36 -21.75 -15.57
C HIS A 253 3.42 -22.66 -14.92
N LYS A 254 4.54 -22.92 -15.61
CA LYS A 254 5.67 -23.70 -15.08
C LYS A 254 6.25 -23.08 -13.80
N LEU A 255 6.43 -21.76 -13.76
CA LEU A 255 6.90 -21.04 -12.58
C LEU A 255 5.90 -21.15 -11.42
N SER A 256 4.61 -20.94 -11.69
CA SER A 256 3.55 -21.01 -10.67
C SER A 256 3.47 -22.42 -10.07
N ALA A 257 3.52 -23.47 -10.89
CA ALA A 257 3.57 -24.86 -10.43
C ALA A 257 4.80 -25.14 -9.55
N ALA A 258 5.99 -24.68 -9.97
CA ALA A 258 7.24 -24.85 -9.20
C ALA A 258 7.25 -24.08 -7.85
N LEU A 259 6.45 -23.03 -7.72
CA LEU A 259 6.35 -22.18 -6.52
C LEU A 259 5.09 -22.42 -5.68
N GLY A 260 4.36 -23.52 -5.92
CA GLY A 260 3.16 -23.87 -5.15
C GLY A 260 1.98 -22.90 -5.37
N GLY A 261 1.86 -22.34 -6.57
CA GLY A 261 0.74 -21.49 -6.99
C GLY A 261 0.92 -19.98 -6.77
N SER A 262 2.13 -19.49 -6.47
CA SER A 262 2.34 -18.05 -6.23
C SER A 262 3.71 -17.52 -6.68
N VAL A 263 3.70 -16.62 -7.67
CA VAL A 263 4.89 -16.10 -8.42
C VAL A 263 5.47 -14.79 -7.88
N ASN A 264 5.04 -14.35 -6.69
CA ASN A 264 5.61 -13.20 -5.97
C ASN A 264 5.89 -13.53 -4.49
N HIS A 265 6.42 -12.56 -3.75
CA HIS A 265 6.84 -12.73 -2.34
C HIS A 265 5.70 -12.63 -1.32
N THR A 266 4.43 -12.45 -1.74
CA THR A 266 3.32 -12.11 -0.84
C THR A 266 2.40 -13.30 -0.51
N THR A 267 1.64 -13.19 0.59
CA THR A 267 0.60 -14.16 0.98
C THR A 267 -0.79 -13.83 0.43
N TYR A 268 -0.94 -12.82 -0.44
CA TYR A 268 -2.25 -12.32 -0.87
C TYR A 268 -2.69 -13.02 -2.16
N SER A 269 -3.66 -13.92 -2.05
CA SER A 269 -4.07 -14.81 -3.15
C SER A 269 -4.56 -14.11 -4.42
N PRO A 270 -5.23 -12.94 -4.42
CA PRO A 270 -5.56 -12.24 -5.67
C PRO A 270 -4.34 -11.79 -6.47
N LEU A 271 -3.20 -11.53 -5.82
CA LEU A 271 -1.94 -11.21 -6.50
C LEU A 271 -1.14 -12.45 -6.90
N SER A 272 -1.54 -13.66 -6.49
CA SER A 272 -0.70 -14.86 -6.55
C SER A 272 -0.09 -15.16 -7.93
N ASN A 273 -0.82 -14.89 -9.02
CA ASN A 273 -0.40 -15.18 -10.39
C ASN A 273 0.35 -14.02 -11.08
N PHE A 274 0.62 -12.91 -10.37
CA PHE A 274 1.20 -11.70 -10.98
C PHE A 274 2.56 -11.32 -10.36
N PRO A 275 3.61 -11.08 -11.18
CA PRO A 275 4.83 -10.41 -10.75
C PRO A 275 4.53 -8.97 -10.29
N LEU A 276 5.25 -8.47 -9.28
CA LEU A 276 5.03 -7.14 -8.69
C LEU A 276 6.22 -6.21 -9.00
N ALA A 277 5.95 -4.99 -9.48
CA ALA A 277 6.97 -4.10 -10.06
C ALA A 277 7.14 -2.75 -9.33
N LEU A 278 6.11 -2.27 -8.61
CA LEU A 278 6.16 -1.07 -7.77
C LEU A 278 5.41 -1.35 -6.46
N SER A 279 5.86 -0.76 -5.36
CA SER A 279 5.15 -0.80 -4.06
C SER A 279 4.78 0.61 -3.60
N ILE A 280 3.60 0.79 -3.01
CA ILE A 280 3.12 2.09 -2.53
C ILE A 280 2.69 1.97 -1.07
N GLU A 281 3.41 2.67 -0.18
CA GLU A 281 3.06 2.85 1.21
C GLU A 281 2.37 4.22 1.39
N THR A 282 1.25 4.25 2.08
CA THR A 282 0.49 5.49 2.31
C THR A 282 0.46 5.82 3.79
N LYS A 283 0.46 7.10 4.14
CA LYS A 283 0.29 7.57 5.52
C LYS A 283 -0.68 8.74 5.55
N ARG A 284 -1.48 8.84 6.60
CA ARG A 284 -2.31 10.02 6.88
C ARG A 284 -1.46 11.29 7.05
N TYR A 285 -2.09 12.46 7.05
CA TYR A 285 -1.41 13.73 7.32
C TYR A 285 -0.74 13.72 8.70
N GLY A 286 0.50 14.23 8.79
CA GLY A 286 1.32 14.12 9.99
C GLY A 286 1.79 12.69 10.33
N GLY A 287 1.75 11.78 9.35
CA GLY A 287 2.22 10.40 9.49
C GLY A 287 3.73 10.27 9.70
N ASP A 288 4.13 9.13 10.29
CA ASP A 288 5.52 8.85 10.64
C ASP A 288 6.29 8.34 9.40
N GLN A 289 7.04 9.26 8.77
CA GLN A 289 7.92 8.97 7.62
C GLN A 289 8.85 7.78 7.90
N ARG A 290 9.39 7.67 9.12
CA ARG A 290 10.36 6.61 9.44
C ARG A 290 9.70 5.25 9.59
N LYS A 291 8.40 5.19 9.96
CA LYS A 291 7.63 3.94 9.83
C LYS A 291 7.43 3.56 8.37
N ALA A 292 7.03 4.51 7.51
CA ALA A 292 6.84 4.25 6.08
C ALA A 292 8.14 3.79 5.38
N ASP A 293 9.28 4.42 5.71
CA ASP A 293 10.61 4.00 5.25
C ASP A 293 10.91 2.55 5.66
N VAL A 294 10.73 2.21 6.95
CA VAL A 294 11.00 0.87 7.48
C VAL A 294 10.07 -0.19 6.90
N GLN A 295 8.79 0.14 6.69
CA GLN A 295 7.81 -0.76 6.06
C GLN A 295 8.15 -1.02 4.59
N THR A 296 8.40 0.04 3.81
CA THR A 296 8.76 -0.08 2.39
C THR A 296 10.05 -0.87 2.21
N ALA A 297 11.08 -0.57 3.01
CA ALA A 297 12.37 -1.25 2.90
C ALA A 297 12.30 -2.73 3.30
N ALA A 298 11.52 -3.10 4.31
CA ALA A 298 11.34 -4.48 4.73
C ALA A 298 10.50 -5.32 3.73
N TRP A 299 9.49 -4.69 3.13
CA TRP A 299 8.71 -5.28 2.05
C TRP A 299 9.59 -5.55 0.83
N HIS A 300 10.36 -4.55 0.38
CA HIS A 300 11.31 -4.72 -0.72
C HIS A 300 12.45 -5.70 -0.40
N ALA A 301 13.02 -5.71 0.80
CA ALA A 301 14.06 -6.68 1.16
C ALA A 301 13.53 -8.13 1.13
N SER A 302 12.24 -8.33 1.44
CA SER A 302 11.56 -9.62 1.24
C SER A 302 11.35 -9.94 -0.24
N GLN A 303 11.01 -8.94 -1.07
CA GLN A 303 10.90 -9.08 -2.53
C GLN A 303 12.23 -9.40 -3.18
N TRP A 304 13.32 -8.72 -2.80
CA TRP A 304 14.68 -9.01 -3.21
C TRP A 304 15.10 -10.44 -2.85
N THR A 305 14.85 -10.87 -1.61
CA THR A 305 15.14 -12.24 -1.15
C THR A 305 14.38 -13.29 -1.98
N PHE A 306 13.13 -13.02 -2.35
CA PHE A 306 12.36 -13.86 -3.26
C PHE A 306 12.94 -13.88 -4.68
N LEU A 307 13.17 -12.71 -5.29
CA LEU A 307 13.67 -12.60 -6.67
C LEU A 307 15.09 -13.20 -6.82
N GLN A 308 15.95 -13.03 -5.81
CA GLN A 308 17.27 -13.66 -5.72
C GLN A 308 17.16 -15.20 -5.70
N SER A 309 16.14 -15.77 -5.03
CA SER A 309 15.91 -17.22 -5.02
C SER A 309 15.47 -17.80 -6.38
N LEU A 310 15.03 -16.95 -7.32
CA LEU A 310 14.65 -17.35 -8.68
C LEU A 310 15.74 -17.08 -9.72
N ALA A 311 16.35 -15.89 -9.66
CA ALA A 311 17.35 -15.43 -10.63
C ALA A 311 18.80 -15.78 -10.26
N GLY A 312 19.07 -16.19 -9.01
CA GLY A 312 20.43 -16.38 -8.50
C GLY A 312 21.25 -15.10 -8.63
N ASP A 313 22.50 -15.23 -9.08
CA ASP A 313 23.42 -14.09 -9.28
C ASP A 313 22.89 -13.04 -10.27
N LYS A 314 21.95 -13.42 -11.17
CA LYS A 314 21.30 -12.50 -12.12
C LYS A 314 20.28 -11.55 -11.47
N ILE A 315 20.10 -11.61 -10.16
CA ILE A 315 19.50 -10.51 -9.39
C ILE A 315 20.29 -9.20 -9.52
N SER A 316 21.61 -9.28 -9.70
CA SER A 316 22.48 -8.09 -9.92
C SER A 316 22.19 -7.32 -11.21
N GLU A 317 21.40 -7.89 -12.12
CA GLU A 317 20.99 -7.26 -13.39
C GLU A 317 19.74 -6.38 -13.21
N LEU A 318 19.00 -6.54 -12.09
CA LEU A 318 17.87 -5.70 -11.71
C LEU A 318 18.43 -4.47 -10.96
N PRO A 319 18.30 -3.24 -11.49
CA PRO A 319 19.05 -2.11 -10.94
C PRO A 319 18.53 -1.62 -9.59
N PHE A 320 17.22 -1.70 -9.37
CA PHE A 320 16.53 -1.34 -8.13
C PHE A 320 15.09 -1.88 -8.14
N LEU A 321 14.43 -1.86 -6.99
CA LEU A 321 12.97 -1.94 -6.86
C LEU A 321 12.44 -0.56 -6.45
N PRO A 322 11.61 0.11 -7.27
CA PRO A 322 11.04 1.41 -6.95
C PRO A 322 9.90 1.27 -5.95
N GLY A 323 9.60 2.38 -5.27
CA GLY A 323 8.38 2.54 -4.50
C GLY A 323 7.90 3.99 -4.46
N ILE A 324 6.73 4.19 -3.86
CA ILE A 324 6.18 5.50 -3.53
C ILE A 324 5.82 5.51 -2.05
N ILE A 325 6.15 6.60 -1.37
CA ILE A 325 5.58 6.95 -0.06
C ILE A 325 4.64 8.13 -0.27
N VAL A 326 3.36 7.96 0.07
CA VAL A 326 2.33 9.00 -0.04
C VAL A 326 1.96 9.50 1.35
N HIS A 327 2.15 10.79 1.63
CA HIS A 327 1.82 11.42 2.91
C HIS A 327 0.61 12.35 2.71
N ALA A 328 -0.59 11.81 2.92
CA ALA A 328 -1.87 12.42 2.55
C ALA A 328 -1.87 12.91 1.09
N HIS A 329 -1.55 14.18 0.85
CA HIS A 329 -1.51 14.74 -0.49
C HIS A 329 -0.10 14.80 -1.11
N GLU A 330 0.99 14.56 -0.36
CA GLU A 330 2.36 14.59 -0.88
C GLU A 330 2.76 13.23 -1.48
N TRP A 331 3.27 13.20 -2.72
CA TRP A 331 3.74 11.97 -3.36
C TRP A 331 5.26 12.00 -3.52
N LYS A 332 5.95 10.99 -2.97
CA LYS A 332 7.41 10.91 -2.87
C LYS A 332 7.92 9.59 -3.43
N PHE A 333 8.88 9.67 -4.34
CA PHE A 333 9.58 8.52 -4.90
C PHE A 333 10.62 7.98 -3.90
N VAL A 334 10.71 6.66 -3.82
CA VAL A 334 11.77 5.93 -3.11
C VAL A 334 12.25 4.77 -3.97
N ALA A 335 13.44 4.25 -3.67
CA ALA A 335 13.94 3.03 -4.31
C ALA A 335 14.69 2.17 -3.31
N THR A 336 14.81 0.88 -3.60
CA THR A 336 15.76 0.00 -2.91
C THR A 336 16.70 -0.67 -3.88
N THR A 337 17.94 -0.90 -3.46
CA THR A 337 18.95 -1.67 -4.19
C THR A 337 19.42 -2.82 -3.32
N GLN A 338 19.92 -3.91 -3.91
CA GLN A 338 20.51 -5.02 -3.16
C GLN A 338 21.92 -5.36 -3.65
N LYS A 339 22.84 -5.58 -2.71
CA LYS A 339 24.19 -6.13 -2.96
C LYS A 339 24.38 -7.35 -2.06
N GLY A 340 24.31 -8.55 -2.64
CA GLY A 340 24.31 -9.79 -1.88
C GLY A 340 23.11 -9.88 -0.93
N LYS A 341 23.32 -9.65 0.37
CA LYS A 341 22.28 -9.66 1.42
C LYS A 341 22.01 -8.27 2.02
N GLU A 342 22.76 -7.26 1.60
CA GLU A 342 22.59 -5.87 2.03
C GLU A 342 21.57 -5.20 1.12
N THR A 343 20.51 -4.64 1.69
CA THR A 343 19.51 -3.83 0.99
C THR A 343 19.68 -2.37 1.40
N VAL A 344 19.73 -1.43 0.47
CA VAL A 344 19.76 0.00 0.77
C VAL A 344 18.42 0.61 0.38
N LEU A 345 17.73 1.27 1.31
CA LEU A 345 16.63 2.19 0.99
C LEU A 345 17.20 3.57 0.67
N TRP A 346 16.84 4.08 -0.49
CA TRP A 346 17.07 5.45 -0.94
C TRP A 346 15.75 6.21 -0.77
N SER A 347 15.67 7.09 0.24
CA SER A 347 14.44 7.79 0.62
C SER A 347 14.71 9.27 0.94
N SER A 348 13.89 10.23 0.50
CA SER A 348 12.83 10.17 -0.51
C SER A 348 12.84 11.46 -1.34
N TYR A 349 12.32 11.40 -2.57
CA TYR A 349 12.30 12.54 -3.48
C TYR A 349 10.86 12.95 -3.84
N PRO A 350 10.38 14.15 -3.46
CA PRO A 350 9.01 14.59 -3.79
C PRO A 350 8.85 14.82 -5.30
N PHE A 351 7.68 14.46 -5.85
CA PHE A 351 7.42 14.65 -7.28
C PHE A 351 6.02 15.18 -7.62
N GLY A 352 5.11 15.33 -6.65
CA GLY A 352 3.79 15.90 -6.90
C GLY A 352 2.94 16.07 -5.65
N ASN A 353 1.84 16.81 -5.77
CA ASN A 353 0.91 17.08 -4.66
C ASN A 353 -0.56 17.07 -5.12
N ALA A 354 -1.45 16.48 -4.33
CA ALA A 354 -2.88 16.38 -4.70
C ALA A 354 -3.70 17.66 -4.44
N ILE A 355 -3.12 18.71 -3.84
CA ILE A 355 -3.83 19.96 -3.47
C ILE A 355 -3.88 20.98 -4.63
N THR A 356 -3.10 20.78 -5.70
CA THR A 356 -3.06 21.66 -6.87
C THR A 356 -3.26 20.88 -8.16
N THR A 357 -3.89 21.51 -9.16
CA THR A 357 -4.16 20.88 -10.47
C THR A 357 -2.86 20.53 -11.18
N VAL A 358 -1.87 21.44 -11.15
CA VAL A 358 -0.49 21.15 -11.60
C VAL A 358 0.12 19.99 -10.81
N GLY A 359 -0.01 19.97 -9.49
CA GLY A 359 0.52 18.88 -8.66
C GLY A 359 -0.09 17.51 -8.96
N VAL A 360 -1.38 17.43 -9.31
CA VAL A 360 -2.03 16.19 -9.77
C VAL A 360 -1.51 15.76 -11.15
N PHE A 361 -1.28 16.71 -12.07
CA PHE A 361 -0.59 16.41 -13.34
C PHE A 361 0.81 15.83 -13.10
N GLN A 362 1.58 16.37 -12.16
CA GLN A 362 2.89 15.82 -11.79
C GLN A 362 2.79 14.41 -11.20
N ILE A 363 1.78 14.14 -10.36
CA ILE A 363 1.51 12.78 -9.83
C ILE A 363 1.25 11.80 -10.98
N ILE A 364 0.34 12.13 -11.90
CA ILE A 364 0.00 11.26 -13.04
C ILE A 364 1.22 11.03 -13.93
N ALA A 365 2.00 12.08 -14.24
CA ALA A 365 3.23 11.96 -15.02
C ALA A 365 4.26 11.02 -14.37
N GLY A 366 4.44 11.11 -13.03
CA GLY A 366 5.30 10.21 -12.27
C GLY A 366 4.81 8.76 -12.27
N LEU A 367 3.50 8.55 -12.10
CA LEU A 367 2.88 7.23 -12.19
C LEU A 367 3.03 6.62 -13.60
N HIS A 368 2.81 7.40 -14.66
CA HIS A 368 3.06 6.97 -16.04
C HIS A 368 4.54 6.65 -16.29
N ARG A 369 5.48 7.41 -15.71
CA ARG A 369 6.92 7.14 -15.82
C ARG A 369 7.35 5.84 -15.13
N LEU A 370 6.72 5.51 -14.00
CA LEU A 370 6.91 4.25 -13.27
C LEU A 370 6.19 3.07 -13.95
N LYS A 371 5.04 3.30 -14.59
CA LYS A 371 4.36 2.33 -15.48
C LYS A 371 5.30 1.89 -16.61
N ARG A 372 5.94 2.87 -17.27
CA ARG A 372 6.96 2.63 -18.30
C ARG A 372 8.17 1.87 -17.76
N TRP A 373 8.75 2.28 -16.63
CA TRP A 373 9.85 1.52 -16.01
C TRP A 373 9.48 0.05 -15.72
N SER A 374 8.25 -0.20 -15.27
CA SER A 374 7.76 -1.56 -15.00
C SER A 374 7.69 -2.43 -16.27
N ALA A 375 7.26 -1.84 -17.40
CA ALA A 375 7.15 -2.51 -18.69
C ALA A 375 8.49 -2.60 -19.48
N GLU A 376 9.38 -1.62 -19.32
CA GLU A 376 10.62 -1.46 -20.10
C GLU A 376 11.87 -2.02 -19.40
N VAL A 377 11.86 -2.12 -18.06
CA VAL A 377 13.02 -2.54 -17.25
C VAL A 377 12.72 -3.78 -16.42
N TYR A 378 11.72 -3.72 -15.51
CA TYR A 378 11.43 -4.83 -14.60
C TYR A 378 10.94 -6.07 -15.35
N TRP A 379 9.95 -5.92 -16.22
CA TRP A 379 9.34 -7.05 -16.90
C TRP A 379 10.27 -7.75 -17.90
N PRO A 380 11.07 -7.06 -18.75
CA PRO A 380 12.08 -7.71 -19.57
C PRO A 380 13.16 -8.43 -18.75
N TRP A 381 13.58 -7.87 -17.60
CA TRP A 381 14.47 -8.56 -16.65
C TRP A 381 13.82 -9.86 -16.13
N TYR A 382 12.55 -9.80 -15.72
CA TYR A 382 11.81 -10.96 -15.19
C TYR A 382 11.61 -12.04 -16.26
N LYS A 383 11.22 -11.66 -17.49
CA LYS A 383 11.12 -12.60 -18.62
C LYS A 383 12.47 -13.29 -18.88
N LYS A 384 13.56 -12.53 -18.97
CA LYS A 384 14.90 -13.05 -19.28
C LYS A 384 15.46 -13.96 -18.18
N TYR A 385 15.38 -13.56 -16.91
CA TYR A 385 16.12 -14.23 -15.82
C TYR A 385 15.26 -15.07 -14.87
N VAL A 386 13.97 -14.77 -14.71
CA VAL A 386 13.04 -15.58 -13.89
C VAL A 386 12.29 -16.61 -14.74
N LEU A 387 11.70 -16.18 -15.86
CA LEU A 387 11.00 -17.09 -16.79
C LEU A 387 11.94 -17.79 -17.78
N LYS A 388 13.21 -17.37 -17.85
CA LYS A 388 14.25 -17.91 -18.76
C LYS A 388 13.89 -17.75 -20.24
N LEU A 389 13.01 -16.78 -20.54
CA LEU A 389 12.65 -16.33 -21.88
C LEU A 389 13.64 -15.27 -22.36
N GLY A 390 14.86 -15.70 -22.65
CA GLY A 390 15.81 -14.94 -23.46
C GLY A 390 15.63 -15.21 -24.95
N ASP A 391 16.45 -14.54 -25.75
CA ASP A 391 16.73 -14.98 -27.12
C ASP A 391 17.55 -16.28 -27.04
N THR A 392 17.04 -17.33 -27.68
CA THR A 392 17.83 -18.54 -27.94
C THR A 392 18.78 -18.26 -29.08
N THR A 393 19.90 -17.61 -28.78
CA THR A 393 21.06 -17.52 -29.67
C THR A 393 21.67 -18.92 -29.82
N GLY A 394 21.25 -19.62 -30.88
CA GLY A 394 21.98 -20.75 -31.44
C GLY A 394 23.12 -20.29 -32.33
#